data_AF-A0A951E158-F1
#
_entry.id   AF-A0A951E158-F1
#
_cell.length_a   1.000
_cell.length_b   1.000
_cell.length_c   1.000
_cell.angle_alpha   90.00
_cell.angle_beta   90.00
_cell.angle_gamma   90.00
#
_symmetry.space_group_name_H-M   'P 1'
#
loop_
_entity.id
_entity.type
_entity.pdbx_description
1 polymer ?
#
loop_
_entity_poly.entity_id
_entity_poly.type
_entity_poly.pdbx_seq_one_letter_code
_entity_poly.pdbx_strand_id
1 'polypeptide(L)'
;MPDSAPLPTVVRKADGAAPQVTTGAFPSSRKTYVAGRRHGDLRVAMREIDLTPSANEPAVRAYDTSGPYSDPEVTTDIHKGLPELRRAWVLARGDVEEIDGREIKPEDNGLKRGEAGAVPVFDRGNRKVLRAKPGQAVTQYAYAKRGIITP
;
A
#
# COMPACT_ATOMS: atom_id res chain seq x y z
N MET A 1 33.35 9.83 19.84
CA MET A 1 31.94 9.61 19.49
C MET A 1 31.50 8.33 20.18
N PRO A 2 30.93 8.35 21.40
CA PRO A 2 30.55 7.11 22.04
C PRO A 2 29.17 6.65 21.56
N ASP A 3 29.16 5.40 21.13
CA ASP A 3 28.05 4.45 20.94
C ASP A 3 26.66 4.88 21.42
N SER A 4 25.71 4.94 20.48
CA SER A 4 24.29 5.16 20.76
C SER A 4 23.63 3.81 21.00
N ALA A 5 23.51 3.40 22.26
CA ALA A 5 22.70 2.26 22.64
C ALA A 5 21.22 2.47 22.22
N PRO A 6 20.53 1.45 21.69
CA PRO A 6 19.13 1.56 21.32
C PRO A 6 18.23 1.78 22.55
N LEU A 7 17.23 2.64 22.40
CA LEU A 7 16.27 2.97 23.45
C LEU A 7 15.46 1.73 23.86
N PRO A 8 15.17 1.55 25.17
CA PRO A 8 14.33 0.44 25.63
C PRO A 8 12.91 0.59 25.11
N THR A 9 12.41 -0.44 24.43
CA THR A 9 11.02 -0.54 23.98
C THR A 9 10.12 -0.87 25.16
N VAL A 10 9.57 0.15 25.82
CA VAL A 10 8.48 -0.07 26.78
C VAL A 10 7.19 -0.20 25.99
N VAL A 11 6.77 -1.44 25.72
CA VAL A 11 5.43 -1.73 25.21
C VAL A 11 4.44 -1.57 26.36
N ARG A 12 3.80 -0.40 26.46
CA ARG A 12 2.58 -0.29 27.26
C ARG A 12 1.43 -0.94 26.50
N LYS A 13 0.67 -1.82 27.15
CA LYS A 13 -0.61 -2.32 26.62
C LYS A 13 -1.53 -1.13 26.43
N ALA A 14 -1.97 -0.91 25.19
CA ALA A 14 -3.11 -0.06 24.92
C ALA A 14 -4.37 -0.78 25.42
N ASP A 15 -4.99 -0.27 26.48
CA ASP A 15 -6.38 -0.60 26.80
C ASP A 15 -7.26 0.12 25.77
N GLY A 16 -7.68 -0.59 24.73
CA GLY A 16 -8.55 -0.05 23.69
C GLY A 16 -8.64 -1.00 22.51
N ALA A 17 -9.85 -1.46 22.20
CA ALA A 17 -10.11 -2.36 21.08
C ALA A 17 -9.41 -1.90 19.80
N ALA A 18 -8.88 -2.84 19.01
CA ALA A 18 -8.32 -2.53 17.70
C ALA A 18 -9.32 -1.69 16.90
N PRO A 19 -8.87 -0.63 16.19
CA PRO A 19 -9.78 0.24 15.45
C PRO A 19 -10.61 -0.61 14.48
N GLN A 20 -11.92 -0.49 14.57
CA GLN A 20 -12.83 -1.23 13.71
C GLN A 20 -12.81 -0.62 12.31
N VAL A 21 -12.26 -1.36 11.34
CA VAL A 21 -12.22 -0.94 9.94
C VAL A 21 -13.43 -1.50 9.21
N THR A 22 -14.16 -0.63 8.51
CA THR A 22 -15.25 -1.06 7.62
C THR A 22 -14.66 -1.87 6.47
N THR A 23 -15.10 -3.11 6.35
CA THR A 23 -14.70 -4.06 5.32
C THR A 23 -15.92 -4.74 4.71
N GLY A 24 -15.73 -5.40 3.58
CA GLY A 24 -16.79 -6.12 2.88
C GLY A 24 -17.32 -5.39 1.65
N ALA A 25 -18.09 -6.12 0.86
CA ALA A 25 -18.66 -5.62 -0.38
C ALA A 25 -19.66 -4.49 -0.13
N PHE A 26 -19.69 -3.50 -1.01
CA PHE A 26 -20.77 -2.50 -1.00
C PHE A 26 -22.12 -3.17 -1.32
N PRO A 27 -23.24 -2.63 -0.83
CA PRO A 27 -24.57 -3.14 -1.15
C PRO A 27 -24.78 -3.30 -2.66
N SER A 28 -25.37 -4.44 -3.05
CA SER A 28 -25.64 -4.81 -4.45
C SER A 28 -24.44 -4.70 -5.39
N SER A 29 -23.22 -4.74 -4.85
CA SER A 29 -22.00 -4.61 -5.61
C SER A 29 -21.06 -5.78 -5.34
N ARG A 30 -20.30 -6.18 -6.35
CA ARG A 30 -19.19 -7.14 -6.20
C ARG A 30 -17.89 -6.55 -6.74
N LYS A 31 -16.78 -6.88 -6.08
CA LYS A 31 -15.43 -6.59 -6.59
C LYS A 31 -15.21 -7.39 -7.86
N THR A 32 -14.64 -6.76 -8.88
CA THR A 32 -14.20 -7.45 -10.09
C THR A 32 -12.86 -6.89 -10.55
N TYR A 33 -12.16 -7.65 -11.38
CA TYR A 33 -10.84 -7.28 -11.87
C TYR A 33 -10.77 -7.38 -13.39
N VAL A 34 -10.25 -6.34 -14.04
CA VAL A 34 -9.94 -6.36 -15.47
C VAL A 34 -8.45 -6.64 -15.64
N ALA A 35 -8.12 -7.71 -16.35
CA ALA A 35 -6.73 -8.08 -16.62
C ALA A 35 -6.07 -7.09 -17.59
N GLY A 36 -4.82 -6.74 -17.32
CA GLY A 36 -3.97 -5.97 -18.21
C GLY A 36 -3.61 -6.77 -19.47
N ARG A 37 -3.63 -6.11 -20.63
CA ARG A 37 -3.27 -6.76 -21.91
C ARG A 37 -1.75 -6.81 -22.12
N ARG A 38 -1.05 -5.73 -21.79
CA ARG A 38 0.41 -5.60 -21.94
C ARG A 38 1.18 -6.18 -20.75
N HIS A 39 0.59 -6.09 -19.57
CA HIS A 39 1.14 -6.56 -18.31
C HIS A 39 0.13 -7.57 -17.74
N GLY A 40 0.32 -8.86 -18.05
CA GLY A 40 -0.68 -9.91 -17.82
C GLY A 40 -0.96 -10.21 -16.34
N ASP A 41 -0.06 -9.80 -15.46
CA ASP A 41 -0.19 -9.87 -14.01
C ASP A 41 -0.92 -8.66 -13.40
N LEU A 42 -1.18 -7.61 -14.20
CA LEU A 42 -1.93 -6.44 -13.77
C LEU A 42 -3.42 -6.75 -13.69
N ARG A 43 -4.03 -6.47 -12.54
CA ARG A 43 -5.46 -6.62 -12.27
C ARG A 43 -6.04 -5.27 -11.84
N VAL A 44 -6.77 -4.59 -12.74
CA VAL A 44 -7.42 -3.31 -12.43
C VAL A 44 -8.70 -3.57 -11.66
N ALA A 45 -8.76 -3.10 -10.42
CA ALA A 45 -9.95 -3.21 -9.58
C ALA A 45 -11.09 -2.34 -10.12
N MET A 46 -12.26 -2.95 -10.23
CA MET A 46 -13.52 -2.30 -10.56
C MET A 46 -14.60 -2.88 -9.63
N ARG A 47 -15.79 -2.30 -9.64
CA ARG A 47 -16.98 -2.93 -9.04
C ARG A 47 -18.08 -3.08 -10.07
N GLU A 48 -18.82 -4.17 -9.97
CA GLU A 48 -20.05 -4.40 -10.73
C GLU A 48 -21.23 -4.23 -9.80
N ILE A 49 -22.20 -3.42 -10.22
CA ILE A 49 -23.41 -3.11 -9.49
C ILE A 49 -24.57 -3.82 -10.18
N ASP A 50 -25.23 -4.70 -9.46
CA ASP A 50 -26.40 -5.41 -9.98
C ASP A 50 -27.60 -4.46 -10.03
N LEU A 51 -28.25 -4.41 -11.19
CA LEU A 51 -29.50 -3.70 -11.38
C LEU A 51 -30.68 -4.61 -11.00
N THR A 52 -31.83 -4.00 -10.75
CA THR A 52 -33.06 -4.76 -10.49
C THR A 52 -33.37 -5.68 -11.67
N PRO A 53 -33.76 -6.96 -11.46
CA PRO A 53 -33.99 -7.90 -12.56
C PRO A 53 -35.00 -7.43 -13.61
N SER A 54 -35.97 -6.61 -13.21
CA SER A 54 -36.98 -6.00 -14.10
C SER A 54 -36.41 -5.04 -15.13
N ALA A 55 -35.19 -4.51 -14.92
CA ALA A 55 -34.53 -3.64 -15.89
C ALA A 55 -34.01 -4.43 -17.12
N ASN A 56 -33.76 -5.74 -16.96
CA ASN A 56 -33.21 -6.60 -18.02
C ASN A 56 -31.93 -6.03 -18.67
N GLU A 57 -31.08 -5.42 -17.85
CA GLU A 57 -29.81 -4.81 -18.25
C GLU A 57 -28.64 -5.51 -17.55
N PRO A 58 -27.45 -5.54 -18.17
CA PRO A 58 -26.25 -6.07 -17.52
C PRO A 58 -25.84 -5.20 -16.33
N ALA A 59 -25.09 -5.78 -15.40
CA ALA A 59 -24.53 -5.06 -14.27
C ALA A 59 -23.68 -3.86 -14.72
N VAL A 60 -23.82 -2.74 -14.01
CA VAL A 60 -23.05 -1.52 -14.31
C VAL A 60 -21.66 -1.64 -13.71
N ARG A 61 -20.63 -1.50 -14.55
CA ARG A 61 -19.24 -1.48 -14.09
C ARG A 61 -18.82 -0.06 -13.75
N ALA A 62 -18.33 0.13 -12.52
CA ALA A 62 -17.86 1.40 -12.00
C ALA A 62 -16.42 1.33 -11.50
N TYR A 63 -15.74 2.47 -11.49
CA TYR A 63 -14.43 2.63 -10.88
C TYR A 63 -14.51 2.37 -9.36
N ASP A 64 -13.50 1.69 -8.80
CA ASP A 64 -13.51 1.29 -7.40
C ASP A 64 -12.15 1.56 -6.73
N THR A 65 -12.13 2.54 -5.83
CA THR A 65 -10.95 2.94 -5.05
C THR A 65 -10.87 2.31 -3.66
N SER A 66 -11.79 1.41 -3.31
CA SER A 66 -11.81 0.77 -1.99
C SER A 66 -10.57 -0.09 -1.71
N GLY A 67 -9.85 -0.50 -2.76
CA GLY A 67 -8.75 -1.45 -2.65
C GLY A 67 -9.20 -2.83 -2.14
N PRO A 68 -8.33 -3.57 -1.45
CA PRO A 68 -8.63 -4.91 -0.96
C PRO A 68 -9.70 -4.98 0.14
N TYR A 69 -10.05 -3.85 0.77
CA TYR A 69 -10.98 -3.82 1.90
C TYR A 69 -12.42 -4.23 1.53
N SER A 70 -12.81 -4.08 0.26
CA SER A 70 -14.11 -4.54 -0.24
C SER A 70 -14.05 -5.87 -0.98
N ASP A 71 -12.88 -6.52 -1.00
CA ASP A 71 -12.67 -7.80 -1.68
C ASP A 71 -12.85 -8.94 -0.66
N PRO A 72 -13.90 -9.77 -0.76
CA PRO A 72 -14.13 -10.87 0.17
C PRO A 72 -13.06 -11.96 0.09
N GLU A 73 -12.27 -12.03 -0.99
CA GLU A 73 -11.20 -13.00 -1.15
C GLU A 73 -9.89 -12.56 -0.47
N VAL A 74 -9.80 -11.31 0.00
CA VAL A 74 -8.59 -10.77 0.62
C VAL A 74 -8.78 -10.51 2.11
N THR A 75 -7.97 -11.19 2.93
CA THR A 75 -7.88 -10.88 4.37
C THR A 75 -6.93 -9.71 4.60
N THR A 76 -7.46 -8.58 5.09
CA THR A 76 -6.66 -7.39 5.42
C THR A 76 -6.25 -7.39 6.89
N ASP A 77 -4.97 -7.13 7.17
CA ASP A 77 -4.41 -6.97 8.51
C ASP A 77 -3.67 -5.63 8.61
N ILE A 78 -4.22 -4.70 9.38
CA ILE A 78 -3.66 -3.34 9.53
C ILE A 78 -2.31 -3.31 10.24
N HIS A 79 -1.92 -4.39 10.93
CA HIS A 79 -0.61 -4.49 11.56
C HIS A 79 0.47 -4.98 10.58
N LYS A 80 0.07 -5.65 9.49
CA LYS A 80 0.97 -6.16 8.44
C LYS A 80 0.98 -5.27 7.19
N GLY A 81 -0.07 -4.47 7.01
CA GLY A 81 -0.26 -3.66 5.81
C GLY A 81 -0.78 -4.46 4.62
N LEU A 82 -0.93 -3.77 3.49
CA LEU A 82 -1.46 -4.37 2.26
C LEU A 82 -0.35 -5.05 1.43
N PRO A 83 -0.72 -6.04 0.59
CA PRO A 83 0.22 -6.67 -0.35
C PRO A 83 0.93 -5.67 -1.27
N GLU A 84 2.23 -5.86 -1.50
CA GLU A 84 3.05 -4.98 -2.34
C GLU A 84 2.91 -5.28 -3.84
N LEU A 85 1.70 -5.18 -4.40
CA LEU A 85 1.38 -5.58 -5.79
C LEU A 85 2.32 -4.98 -6.85
N ARG A 86 2.84 -3.78 -6.61
CA ARG A 86 3.67 -3.02 -7.57
C ARG A 86 5.17 -3.26 -7.40
N ARG A 87 5.62 -3.93 -6.33
CA ARG A 87 7.05 -4.06 -6.01
C ARG A 87 7.81 -4.76 -7.14
N ALA A 88 7.28 -5.89 -7.63
CA ALA A 88 7.89 -6.64 -8.71
C ALA A 88 8.11 -5.79 -9.96
N TRP A 89 7.11 -4.99 -10.37
CA TRP A 89 7.21 -4.09 -11.53
C TRP A 89 8.26 -3.00 -11.34
N VAL A 90 8.36 -2.46 -10.13
CA VAL A 90 9.34 -1.40 -9.83
C VAL A 90 10.76 -1.96 -9.89
N LEU A 91 11.00 -3.13 -9.30
CA LEU A 91 12.30 -3.80 -9.32
C LEU A 91 12.69 -4.27 -10.73
N ALA A 92 11.75 -4.86 -11.48
CA ALA A 92 11.99 -5.40 -12.81
C ALA A 92 12.46 -4.37 -13.84
N ARG A 93 12.19 -3.07 -13.64
CA ARG A 93 12.72 -2.00 -14.50
C ARG A 93 14.24 -1.80 -14.36
N GLY A 94 14.83 -2.22 -13.24
CA GLY A 94 16.27 -2.10 -13.02
C GLY A 94 16.78 -0.68 -12.71
N ASP A 95 15.90 0.31 -12.61
CA ASP A 95 16.26 1.72 -12.41
C ASP A 95 16.41 2.12 -10.93
N VAL A 96 16.08 1.22 -10.00
CA VAL A 96 16.10 1.46 -8.55
C VAL A 96 17.06 0.51 -7.82
N GLU A 97 17.48 0.92 -6.64
CA GLU A 97 18.25 0.15 -5.67
C GLU A 97 17.57 0.14 -4.30
N GLU A 98 17.79 -0.92 -3.52
CA GLU A 98 17.31 -1.03 -2.14
C GLU A 98 18.25 -0.30 -1.17
N ILE A 99 17.67 0.45 -0.25
CA ILE A 99 18.36 1.13 0.85
C ILE A 99 17.61 0.91 2.16
N ASP A 100 18.29 1.08 3.29
CA ASP A 100 17.69 0.90 4.62
C ASP A 100 16.64 1.98 4.96
N GLY A 101 16.78 3.15 4.34
CA GLY A 101 15.93 4.32 4.55
C GLY A 101 16.47 5.24 5.64
N ARG A 102 15.73 6.31 5.94
CA ARG A 102 16.08 7.25 6.99
C ARG A 102 15.62 6.73 8.36
N GLU A 103 16.46 6.87 9.38
CA GLU A 103 16.05 6.65 10.75
C GLU A 103 14.97 7.66 11.19
N ILE A 104 13.99 7.15 11.93
CA ILE A 104 12.91 7.96 12.51
C ILE A 104 13.49 8.73 13.70
N LYS A 105 13.26 10.03 13.74
CA LYS A 105 13.68 10.90 14.83
C LYS A 105 12.46 11.33 15.66
N PRO A 106 12.62 11.70 16.95
CA PRO A 106 11.51 12.15 17.79
C PRO A 106 10.71 13.31 17.18
N GLU A 107 11.39 14.26 16.52
CA GLU A 107 10.77 15.40 15.85
C GLU A 107 9.81 15.01 14.72
N ASP A 108 9.99 13.84 14.09
CA ASP A 108 9.08 13.34 13.06
C ASP A 108 7.68 13.02 13.62
N ASN A 109 7.60 12.77 14.94
CA ASN A 109 6.37 12.48 15.66
C ASN A 109 5.95 13.62 16.59
N GLY A 110 6.58 14.81 16.48
CA GLY A 110 6.31 15.95 17.35
C GLY A 110 6.76 15.78 18.80
N LEU A 111 7.65 14.82 19.08
CA LEU A 111 8.11 14.48 20.42
C LEU A 111 9.41 15.21 20.77
N LYS A 112 9.58 15.55 22.05
CA LYS A 112 10.88 15.99 22.57
C LYS A 112 11.80 14.81 22.80
N ARG A 113 13.11 15.06 22.88
CA ARG A 113 14.11 14.02 23.20
C ARG A 113 13.78 13.37 24.55
N GLY A 114 13.63 12.05 24.56
CA GLY A 114 13.31 11.28 25.77
C GLY A 114 11.82 11.14 26.06
N GLU A 115 10.95 11.74 25.25
CA GLU A 115 9.50 11.58 25.35
C GLU A 115 9.06 10.30 24.60
N ALA A 116 8.22 9.50 25.24
CA ALA A 116 7.67 8.29 24.62
C ALA A 116 6.40 8.64 23.85
N GLY A 117 6.34 8.23 22.57
CA GLY A 117 5.14 8.37 21.76
C GLY A 117 4.01 7.44 22.21
N ALA A 118 2.77 7.90 22.11
CA ALA A 118 1.58 7.10 22.40
C ALA A 118 1.13 6.22 21.21
N VAL A 119 1.66 6.46 20.02
CA VAL A 119 1.27 5.76 18.79
C VAL A 119 2.21 4.57 18.55
N PRO A 120 1.67 3.35 18.36
CA PRO A 120 2.48 2.19 18.00
C PRO A 120 3.25 2.41 16.69
N VAL A 121 4.52 1.99 16.68
CA VAL A 121 5.32 1.98 15.44
C VAL A 121 4.82 0.84 14.55
N PHE A 122 4.56 1.15 13.28
CA PHE A 122 4.17 0.15 12.30
C PHE A 122 5.34 -0.79 11.98
N ASP A 123 5.11 -2.10 12.13
CA ASP A 123 6.11 -3.11 11.78
C ASP A 123 6.23 -3.23 10.26
N ARG A 124 7.37 -2.79 9.74
CA ARG A 124 7.69 -2.87 8.31
C ARG A 124 8.25 -4.23 7.89
N GLY A 125 8.47 -5.15 8.84
CA GLY A 125 9.23 -6.36 8.62
C GLY A 125 10.55 -6.07 7.90
N ASN A 126 10.86 -6.87 6.87
CA ASN A 126 12.08 -6.71 6.07
C ASN A 126 11.92 -5.75 4.88
N ARG A 127 10.89 -4.90 4.86
CA ARG A 127 10.61 -4.01 3.73
C ARG A 127 11.70 -2.95 3.57
N LYS A 128 12.53 -3.12 2.52
CA LYS A 128 13.54 -2.14 2.09
C LYS A 128 12.91 -0.98 1.32
N VAL A 129 13.46 0.21 1.54
CA VAL A 129 13.12 1.43 0.81
C VAL A 129 13.81 1.41 -0.55
N LEU A 130 13.17 1.96 -1.58
CA LEU A 130 13.74 2.04 -2.92
C LEU A 130 14.18 3.47 -3.23
N ARG A 131 15.35 3.59 -3.86
CA ARG A 131 15.90 4.85 -4.38
C ARG A 131 16.26 4.67 -5.86
N ALA A 132 16.19 5.73 -6.65
CA ALA A 132 16.74 5.72 -8.01
C ALA A 132 18.25 5.45 -7.99
N LYS A 133 18.74 4.64 -8.92
CA LYS A 133 20.19 4.48 -9.14
C LYS A 133 20.80 5.81 -9.64
N PRO A 134 22.11 6.03 -9.44
CA PRO A 134 22.80 7.19 -10.00
C PRO A 134 22.54 7.33 -11.50
N GLY A 135 22.17 8.54 -11.94
CA GLY A 135 21.88 8.84 -13.34
C GLY A 135 20.52 8.35 -13.86
N GLN A 136 19.70 7.69 -13.04
CA GLN A 136 18.38 7.22 -13.45
C GLN A 136 17.25 8.18 -13.04
N ALA A 137 16.35 8.42 -13.99
CA ALA A 137 15.11 9.17 -13.76
C ALA A 137 13.92 8.20 -13.73
N VAL A 138 13.36 8.00 -12.53
CA VAL A 138 12.36 6.97 -12.21
C VAL A 138 10.92 7.47 -12.16
N THR A 139 10.67 8.72 -12.54
CA THR A 139 9.32 9.28 -12.55
C THR A 139 8.54 8.78 -13.77
N GLN A 140 7.22 8.67 -13.64
CA GLN A 140 6.33 8.33 -14.77
C GLN A 140 6.54 9.27 -15.96
N TYR A 141 6.75 10.55 -15.69
CA TYR A 141 7.08 11.55 -16.71
C TYR A 141 8.39 11.26 -17.45
N ALA A 142 9.44 10.83 -16.75
CA ALA A 142 10.72 10.48 -17.37
C ALA A 142 10.59 9.25 -18.28
N TYR A 143 9.83 8.22 -17.85
CA TYR A 143 9.53 7.07 -18.70
C TYR A 143 8.75 7.50 -19.96
N ALA A 144 7.71 8.32 -19.79
CA ALA A 144 6.91 8.81 -20.90
C ALA A 144 7.75 9.60 -21.92
N LYS A 145 8.66 10.48 -21.46
CA LYS A 145 9.60 11.21 -22.33
C LYS A 145 10.54 10.29 -23.12
N ARG A 146 10.85 9.10 -22.60
CA ARG A 146 11.64 8.07 -23.30
C ARG A 146 10.78 7.15 -24.18
N GLY A 147 9.47 7.42 -24.29
CA GLY A 147 8.54 6.57 -25.03
C GLY A 147 8.22 5.23 -24.36
N ILE A 148 8.49 5.09 -23.05
CA ILE A 148 8.29 3.85 -22.30
C ILE A 148 6.91 3.88 -21.63
N ILE A 149 6.09 2.87 -21.90
CA ILE A 149 4.82 2.63 -21.21
C ILE A 149 5.11 1.65 -20.07
N THR A 150 4.93 2.09 -18.82
CA THR A 150 5.09 1.25 -17.63
C THR A 150 3.76 0.61 -17.22
N PRO A 151 3.80 -0.44 -16.37
CA PRO A 151 2.62 -0.97 -15.70
C PRO A 151 1.90 0.07 -14.81
#